data_AF-A0A1J3KA15-F1
#
_entry.id   AF-A0A1J3KA15-F1
#
_cell.length_a   1.000
_cell.length_b   1.000
_cell.length_c   1.000
_cell.angle_alpha   90.00
_cell.angle_beta   90.00
_cell.angle_gamma   90.00
#
_symmetry.space_group_name_H-M   'P 1'
#
loop_
_entity.id
_entity.type
_entity.pdbx_description
1 polymer ?
#
loop_
_entity_poly.entity_id
_entity_poly.type
_entity_poly.pdbx_seq_one_letter_code
_entity_poly.pdbx_strand_id
1 'polypeptide(L)'
;MKNNLTELFPCAVPIKCRKYQRSLHINCGGESVSITNSSGKITYQADNSEIKAATNLHFKNWGISSTGDFADDAIDDDVYIISTSLTPSGDSPYLAR
;
A
#
# COMPACT_ATOMS: atom_id res chain seq x y z
N MET A 1 -27.18 -31.94 11.96
CA MET A 1 -25.73 -31.70 12.15
C MET A 1 -25.57 -30.22 12.50
N LYS A 2 -24.92 -29.90 13.64
CA LYS A 2 -24.66 -28.52 14.06
C LYS A 2 -23.31 -28.08 13.49
N ASN A 3 -23.36 -27.25 12.47
CA ASN A 3 -22.22 -26.52 11.93
C ASN A 3 -21.89 -25.37 12.90
N ASN A 4 -20.98 -25.65 13.85
CA ASN A 4 -20.38 -24.63 14.71
C ASN A 4 -19.43 -23.77 13.89
N LEU A 5 -19.98 -22.78 13.18
CA LEU A 5 -19.23 -21.71 12.54
C LEU A 5 -18.69 -20.74 13.61
N THR A 6 -17.75 -21.22 14.42
CA THR A 6 -16.88 -20.37 15.26
C THR A 6 -15.50 -20.28 14.64
N GLU A 7 -15.42 -20.19 13.31
CA GLU A 7 -14.23 -19.65 12.66
C GLU A 7 -14.30 -18.13 12.78
N LEU A 8 -13.77 -17.63 13.90
CA LEU A 8 -13.50 -16.21 14.02
C LEU A 8 -12.56 -15.84 12.87
N PHE A 9 -13.02 -14.98 11.96
CA PHE A 9 -12.17 -14.43 10.91
C PHE A 9 -10.87 -13.92 11.56
N PRO A 10 -9.69 -14.16 10.97
CA PRO A 10 -8.40 -13.81 11.58
C PRO A 10 -8.27 -12.30 11.94
N CYS A 11 -9.14 -11.45 11.40
CA CYS A 11 -9.24 -10.02 11.69
C CYS A 11 -10.18 -9.65 12.86
N ALA A 12 -10.96 -10.59 13.39
CA ALA A 12 -11.92 -10.36 14.50
C ALA A 12 -11.31 -10.57 15.89
N VAL A 13 -10.06 -11.06 15.97
CA VAL A 13 -9.31 -11.15 17.23
C VAL A 13 -8.59 -9.82 17.46
N PRO A 14 -8.64 -9.23 18.67
CA PRO A 14 -7.85 -8.04 19.00
C PRO A 14 -6.36 -8.32 18.76
N ILE A 15 -5.80 -7.75 17.70
CA ILE A 15 -4.36 -7.86 17.42
C ILE A 15 -3.63 -7.03 18.48
N LYS A 16 -3.01 -7.71 19.45
CA LYS A 16 -2.09 -7.06 20.39
C LYS A 16 -0.81 -6.64 19.66
N CYS A 17 -0.79 -5.42 19.15
CA CYS A 17 0.39 -4.83 18.54
C CYS A 17 1.50 -4.67 19.58
N ARG A 18 2.61 -5.41 19.41
CA ARG A 18 3.78 -5.31 20.32
C ARG A 18 4.45 -3.94 20.26
N LYS A 19 4.35 -3.27 19.11
CA LYS A 19 4.77 -1.89 18.88
C LYS A 19 3.75 -1.25 17.96
N TYR A 20 3.23 -0.09 18.34
CA TYR A 20 2.40 0.71 17.45
C TYR A 20 3.29 1.36 16.41
N GLN A 21 3.19 0.93 15.16
CA GLN A 21 3.68 1.73 14.04
C GLN A 21 2.63 2.79 13.75
N ARG A 22 3.03 4.06 13.72
CA ARG A 22 2.13 5.21 13.51
C ARG A 22 2.18 5.77 12.11
N SER A 23 3.11 5.32 11.29
CA SER A 23 3.30 5.83 9.94
C SER A 23 3.54 4.70 8.94
N LEU A 24 3.02 4.91 7.74
CA LEU A 24 3.28 4.13 6.55
C LEU A 24 3.71 5.15 5.48
N HIS A 25 4.89 4.95 4.90
CA HIS A 25 5.48 5.87 3.94
C HIS A 25 5.59 5.16 2.59
N ILE A 26 4.77 5.57 1.63
CA ILE A 26 4.71 5.01 0.27
C ILE A 26 5.09 6.12 -0.71
N ASN A 27 5.95 5.80 -1.68
CA ASN A 27 6.26 6.66 -2.82
C ASN A 27 5.40 6.23 -4.01
N CYS A 28 4.20 6.79 -4.12
CA CYS A 28 3.24 6.36 -5.13
C CYS A 28 3.74 6.63 -6.55
N GLY A 29 3.73 5.61 -7.39
CA GLY A 29 4.16 5.69 -8.78
C GLY A 29 5.67 5.75 -8.98
N GLY A 30 6.45 5.72 -7.90
CA GLY A 30 7.90 5.90 -7.93
C GLY A 30 8.64 4.76 -7.26
N GLU A 31 9.97 4.78 -7.40
CA GLU A 31 10.84 3.77 -6.80
C GLU A 31 10.97 3.94 -5.28
N SER A 32 11.46 2.89 -4.61
CA SER A 32 11.74 2.95 -3.18
C SER A 32 12.89 3.94 -2.93
N VAL A 33 12.65 4.91 -2.05
CA VAL A 33 13.57 6.04 -1.84
C VAL A 33 13.74 6.31 -0.36
N SER A 34 14.98 6.57 0.03
CA SER A 34 15.31 6.98 1.39
C SER A 34 15.74 8.44 1.41
N ILE A 35 15.02 9.24 2.20
CA ILE A 35 15.23 10.67 2.34
C ILE A 35 15.75 10.95 3.73
N THR A 36 16.85 11.69 3.82
CA THR A 36 17.42 12.14 5.09
C THR A 36 17.20 13.64 5.22
N ASN A 37 16.56 14.06 6.32
CA ASN A 37 16.38 15.46 6.67
C ASN A 37 16.86 15.70 8.11
N SER A 38 16.66 16.92 8.62
CA SER A 38 17.02 17.30 9.99
C SER A 38 16.32 16.47 11.08
N SER A 39 15.19 15.84 10.76
CA SER A 39 14.38 15.03 11.68
C SER A 39 14.75 13.54 11.64
N GLY A 40 15.59 13.11 10.68
CA GLY A 40 16.05 11.73 10.56
C GLY A 40 15.97 11.19 9.13
N LYS A 41 16.06 9.86 9.01
CA LYS A 41 15.96 9.14 7.74
C LYS A 41 14.60 8.45 7.65
N ILE A 42 13.85 8.75 6.60
CA ILE A 42 12.56 8.12 6.26
C ILE A 42 12.73 7.35 4.96
N THR A 43 12.26 6.10 4.94
CA THR A 43 12.20 5.27 3.73
C THR A 43 10.77 5.20 3.24
N TYR A 44 10.55 5.67 2.01
CA TYR A 44 9.31 5.55 1.27
C TYR A 44 9.39 4.30 0.38
N GLN A 45 8.43 3.39 0.54
CA GLN A 45 8.39 2.14 -0.23
C GLN A 45 7.68 2.36 -1.57
N ALA A 46 8.16 1.71 -2.63
CA ALA A 46 7.49 1.71 -3.93
C ALA A 46 6.17 0.94 -3.87
N ASP A 47 5.23 1.32 -4.72
CA ASP A 47 3.99 0.61 -5.03
C ASP A 47 3.95 0.09 -6.49
N ASN A 48 5.10 0.03 -7.15
CA ASN A 48 5.28 -0.36 -8.56
C ASN A 48 5.16 -1.87 -8.85
N SER A 49 4.52 -2.63 -7.95
CA SER A 49 4.28 -4.05 -8.20
C SER A 49 3.25 -4.21 -9.33
N GLU A 50 3.48 -5.11 -10.27
CA GLU A 50 2.51 -5.39 -11.33
C GLU A 50 1.16 -5.81 -10.70
N ILE A 51 0.11 -5.07 -11.02
CA ILE A 51 -1.26 -5.29 -10.55
C ILE A 51 -2.20 -5.33 -11.75
N LYS A 52 -3.21 -6.19 -11.65
CA LYS A 52 -4.24 -6.42 -12.68
C LYS A 52 -5.62 -6.16 -12.07
N ALA A 53 -6.66 -6.37 -12.87
CA ALA A 53 -8.03 -6.48 -12.40
C ALA A 53 -8.12 -7.44 -11.20
N ALA A 54 -8.87 -7.04 -10.16
CA ALA A 54 -9.19 -7.86 -9.00
C ALA A 54 -7.96 -8.46 -8.28
N THR A 55 -6.88 -7.68 -8.16
CA THR A 55 -5.65 -8.12 -7.50
C THR A 55 -5.67 -7.78 -6.01
N ASN A 56 -5.23 -8.72 -5.18
CA ASN A 56 -4.93 -8.48 -3.78
C ASN A 56 -3.47 -8.88 -3.52
N LEU A 57 -2.60 -7.88 -3.34
CA LEU A 57 -1.17 -8.08 -3.10
C LEU A 57 -0.84 -7.74 -1.66
N HIS A 58 -0.19 -8.68 -0.97
CA HIS A 58 0.20 -8.52 0.42
C HIS A 58 1.72 -8.39 0.54
N PHE A 59 2.17 -7.33 1.19
CA PHE A 59 3.53 -7.17 1.66
C PHE A 59 3.61 -7.51 3.15
N LYS A 60 4.78 -7.29 3.75
CA LYS A 60 5.03 -7.64 5.16
C LYS A 60 4.03 -7.01 6.14
N ASN A 61 3.70 -5.73 5.95
CA ASN A 61 2.87 -4.94 6.87
C ASN A 61 1.74 -4.12 6.20
N TRP A 62 1.67 -4.10 4.87
CA TRP A 62 0.68 -3.36 4.08
C TRP A 62 0.42 -4.10 2.77
N GLY A 63 -0.54 -3.65 1.95
CA GLY A 63 -0.89 -4.31 0.69
C GLY A 63 -1.66 -3.40 -0.25
N ILE A 64 -1.87 -3.89 -1.47
CA ILE A 64 -2.63 -3.23 -2.54
C ILE A 64 -3.84 -4.09 -2.87
N SER A 65 -5.00 -3.45 -3.08
CA SER A 65 -6.23 -4.11 -3.53
C SER A 65 -6.81 -3.30 -4.69
N SER A 66 -7.11 -3.96 -5.81
CA SER A 66 -7.80 -3.37 -6.96
C SER A 66 -9.18 -4.02 -7.14
N THR A 67 -10.16 -3.22 -7.55
CA THR A 67 -11.58 -3.63 -7.59
C THR A 67 -11.90 -4.57 -8.75
N GLY A 68 -11.16 -4.49 -9.87
CA GLY A 68 -11.51 -5.21 -11.10
C GLY A 68 -11.40 -4.33 -12.32
N ASP A 69 -11.80 -4.92 -13.44
CA ASP A 69 -12.07 -4.29 -14.73
C ASP A 69 -13.60 -4.14 -14.86
N PHE A 70 -14.06 -2.96 -15.31
CA PHE A 70 -15.47 -2.64 -15.44
C PHE A 70 -15.95 -2.98 -16.86
N ALA A 71 -16.75 -4.03 -16.98
CA ALA A 71 -17.23 -4.56 -18.27
C ALA A 71 -18.16 -3.62 -19.08
N ASP A 72 -18.38 -2.38 -18.64
CA ASP A 72 -19.19 -1.37 -19.35
C ASP A 72 -18.35 -0.43 -20.22
N ASP A 73 -17.02 -0.55 -20.22
CA ASP A 73 -16.15 0.13 -21.17
C ASP A 73 -15.56 -0.83 -22.22
N ALA A 74 -14.90 -0.26 -23.23
CA ALA A 74 -14.24 -1.00 -24.31
C ALA A 74 -12.72 -1.05 -24.13
N ILE A 75 -12.24 -0.85 -22.90
CA ILE A 75 -10.82 -0.76 -22.57
C ILE A 75 -10.42 -2.09 -21.92
N ASP A 76 -9.75 -2.96 -22.68
CA ASP A 76 -9.28 -4.25 -22.17
C ASP A 76 -8.16 -4.10 -21.10
N ASP A 77 -7.48 -2.94 -21.05
CA ASP A 77 -6.37 -2.64 -20.15
C ASP A 77 -6.62 -1.38 -19.30
N ASP A 78 -7.10 -1.58 -18.08
CA ASP A 78 -7.18 -0.55 -17.05
C ASP A 78 -5.80 -0.08 -16.56
N VAL A 79 -5.68 1.21 -16.27
CA VAL A 79 -4.47 1.78 -15.66
C VAL A 79 -4.57 1.70 -14.14
N TYR A 80 -3.95 0.68 -13.55
CA TYR A 80 -3.92 0.48 -12.09
C TYR A 80 -2.75 1.17 -11.39
N ILE A 81 -1.70 1.57 -12.13
CA ILE A 81 -0.51 2.25 -11.60
C ILE A 81 -0.29 3.53 -12.38
N ILE A 82 -0.14 4.65 -11.66
CA ILE A 82 0.26 5.92 -12.25
C ILE A 82 1.74 6.14 -11.92
N SER A 83 2.62 6.07 -12.92
CA SER A 83 4.06 6.32 -12.72
C SER A 83 4.34 7.81 -12.53
N THR A 84 5.27 8.14 -11.64
CA THR A 84 5.83 9.49 -11.51
C THR A 84 7.33 9.50 -11.81
N SER A 85 7.79 10.52 -12.56
CA SER A 85 9.22 10.79 -12.74
C SER A 85 9.77 11.74 -11.66
N LEU A 86 8.91 12.24 -10.78
CA LEU A 86 9.31 13.13 -9.70
C LEU A 86 10.03 12.33 -8.61
N THR A 87 11.23 12.75 -8.27
CA THR A 87 11.92 12.27 -7.09
C THR A 87 11.45 13.07 -5.87
N PRO A 88 10.96 12.43 -4.80
CA PRO A 88 10.61 13.16 -3.59
C PRO A 88 11.88 13.80 -3.00
N SER A 89 11.87 15.14 -2.90
CA SER A 89 12.99 15.93 -2.37
C SER A 89 12.96 15.95 -0.84
N GLY A 90 14.13 15.84 -0.20
CA GLY A 90 14.27 15.97 1.25
C GLY A 90 13.92 17.35 1.81
N ASP A 91 13.88 18.36 0.95
CA ASP A 91 13.50 19.73 1.29
C ASP A 91 12.00 19.99 1.09
N SER A 92 11.22 18.97 0.72
CA SER A 92 9.78 19.14 0.53
C SER A 92 9.10 19.46 1.86
N PRO A 93 8.37 20.59 1.95
CA PRO A 93 7.72 21.03 3.20
C PRO A 93 6.62 20.06 3.66
N TYR A 94 6.19 19.13 2.79
CA TYR A 94 5.20 18.11 3.09
C TYR A 94 5.76 16.87 3.78
N LEU A 95 7.10 16.70 3.84
CA LEU A 95 7.75 15.53 4.43
C LEU A 95 8.23 15.75 5.87
N ALA A 96 7.99 16.94 6.43
CA ALA A 96 8.32 17.29 7.81
C ALA A 96 7.06 17.29 8.69
N ARG A 97 6.63 16.11 9.17
CA ARG A 97 5.75 15.99 10.34
C ARG A 97 6.06 14.73 11.13
#